data_AF-A0A839ED58-F1
#
_entry.id   AF-A0A839ED58-F1
#
_cell.length_a   1.000
_cell.length_b   1.000
_cell.length_c   1.000
_cell.angle_alpha   90.00
_cell.angle_beta   90.00
_cell.angle_gamma   90.00
#
_symmetry.space_group_name_H-M   'P 1'
#
loop_
_entity.id
_entity.type
_entity.pdbx_description
1 polymer ?
#
loop_
_entity_poly.entity_id
_entity_poly.type
_entity_poly.pdbx_seq_one_letter_code
_entity_poly.pdbx_strand_id
1 'polypeptide(L)'
;MNKVLILTASALIATGGFALAQDKVIVEVPQPARDYVIAHPSDPVVIDGDLAEGYVVPQSVAVRPIPESPGYGYIYVDGRPVIVSLENRQVVYLSDSQDGPVPEDVITYVEQNPVDTVAIDEVTTGAVVPDDIDLAPVPSQPRYAYIYVDGAPALVDARTRRVVWVR
;
A
#
# COMPACT_ATOMS: atom_id res chain seq x y z
N MET A 1 12.07 -69.37 -25.51
CA MET A 1 10.98 -69.75 -24.57
C MET A 1 10.55 -68.49 -23.82
N ASN A 2 9.24 -68.31 -23.61
CA ASN A 2 8.52 -67.34 -22.73
C ASN A 2 8.95 -65.85 -22.79
N LYS A 3 8.16 -64.87 -23.25
CA LYS A 3 6.80 -64.37 -22.91
C LYS A 3 6.69 -63.34 -21.75
N VAL A 4 6.68 -62.06 -22.14
CA VAL A 4 5.77 -60.92 -21.76
C VAL A 4 5.77 -60.32 -20.32
N LEU A 5 5.44 -59.00 -20.26
CA LEU A 5 5.00 -58.15 -19.11
C LEU A 5 6.14 -57.69 -18.16
N ILE A 6 6.43 -56.39 -17.90
CA ILE A 6 5.67 -55.32 -17.18
C ILE A 6 6.55 -54.02 -17.27
N LEU A 7 6.13 -52.73 -17.27
CA LEU A 7 4.85 -52.00 -17.43
C LEU A 7 5.12 -50.49 -17.73
N THR A 8 4.05 -49.71 -17.95
CA THR A 8 3.84 -48.24 -17.72
C THR A 8 4.92 -47.21 -18.10
N ALA A 9 4.60 -46.37 -19.09
CA ALA A 9 5.21 -45.06 -19.27
C ALA A 9 4.54 -43.98 -18.39
N SER A 10 5.33 -43.05 -17.84
CA SER A 10 4.85 -41.78 -17.29
C SER A 10 5.96 -40.74 -17.38
N ALA A 11 6.06 -40.07 -18.53
CA ALA A 11 6.94 -38.92 -18.70
C ALA A 11 6.27 -37.68 -18.09
N LEU A 12 6.51 -37.44 -16.80
CA LEU A 12 6.17 -36.16 -16.18
C LEU A 12 7.19 -35.11 -16.64
N ILE A 13 6.85 -34.40 -17.71
CA ILE A 13 7.48 -33.14 -18.05
C ILE A 13 7.08 -32.16 -16.94
N ALA A 14 7.97 -31.97 -15.97
CA ALA A 14 7.88 -30.89 -15.02
C ALA A 14 8.16 -29.57 -15.74
N THR A 15 7.15 -29.01 -16.41
CA THR A 15 7.07 -27.57 -16.64
C THR A 15 6.91 -26.90 -15.27
N GLY A 16 8.01 -26.83 -14.53
CA GLY A 16 8.15 -25.92 -13.40
C GLY A 16 8.01 -24.52 -13.98
N GLY A 17 6.80 -23.97 -13.86
CA GLY A 17 6.50 -22.64 -14.39
C GLY A 17 7.50 -21.66 -13.81
N PHE A 18 8.05 -20.80 -14.68
CA PHE A 18 8.79 -19.63 -14.22
C PHE A 18 7.82 -18.77 -13.42
N ALA A 19 7.84 -18.94 -12.11
CA ALA A 19 7.36 -17.92 -11.19
C ALA A 19 8.33 -16.74 -11.33
N LEU A 20 8.10 -15.95 -12.38
CA LEU A 20 8.57 -14.57 -12.42
C LEU A 20 7.86 -13.90 -11.24
N ALA A 21 8.54 -13.89 -10.09
CA ALA A 21 8.42 -12.78 -9.17
C ALA A 21 8.75 -11.56 -10.03
N GLN A 22 7.70 -10.92 -10.56
CA GLN A 22 7.86 -9.62 -11.17
C GLN A 22 8.40 -8.77 -10.05
N ASP A 23 9.64 -8.30 -10.23
CA ASP A 23 10.32 -7.35 -9.37
C ASP A 23 9.55 -6.04 -9.47
N LYS A 24 8.38 -6.03 -8.83
CA LYS A 24 7.54 -4.86 -8.66
C LYS A 24 8.31 -4.05 -7.64
N VAL A 25 9.24 -3.24 -8.15
CA VAL A 25 9.91 -2.20 -7.37
C VAL A 25 8.79 -1.37 -6.77
N ILE A 26 8.52 -1.63 -5.50
CA ILE A 26 7.61 -0.83 -4.69
C ILE A 26 8.35 0.49 -4.58
N VAL A 27 7.98 1.44 -5.43
CA VAL A 27 8.51 2.81 -5.39
C VAL A 27 7.90 3.41 -4.13
N GLU A 28 8.57 3.19 -3.00
CA GLU A 28 8.11 3.66 -1.72
C GLU A 28 8.14 5.18 -1.74
N VAL A 29 6.96 5.77 -1.91
CA VAL A 29 6.80 7.22 -1.90
C VAL A 29 7.23 7.72 -0.51
N PRO A 30 8.06 8.78 -0.40
CA PRO A 30 8.47 9.29 0.90
C PRO A 30 7.28 9.75 1.77
N GLN A 31 7.32 9.50 3.08
CA GLN A 31 6.29 10.00 4.01
C GLN A 31 6.01 11.51 3.85
N PRO A 32 7.02 12.41 3.76
CA PRO A 32 6.75 13.84 3.61
C PRO A 32 5.99 14.21 2.33
N ALA A 33 6.08 13.38 1.27
CA ALA A 33 5.31 13.58 0.05
C ALA A 33 3.83 13.21 0.25
N ARG A 34 3.54 12.15 1.04
CA ARG A 34 2.18 11.80 1.45
C ARG A 34 1.59 12.92 2.32
N ASP A 35 2.29 13.34 3.35
CA ASP A 35 1.82 14.39 4.27
C ASP A 35 1.56 15.72 3.55
N TYR A 36 2.45 16.11 2.63
CA TYR A 36 2.30 17.34 1.86
C TYR A 36 1.00 17.37 1.04
N VAL A 37 0.69 16.30 0.30
CA VAL A 37 -0.49 16.31 -0.58
C VAL A 37 -1.78 16.34 0.24
N ILE A 38 -1.79 15.69 1.40
CA ILE A 38 -2.90 15.69 2.36
C ILE A 38 -3.18 17.10 2.88
N ALA A 39 -2.13 17.82 3.28
CA ALA A 39 -2.22 19.20 3.76
C ALA A 39 -2.59 20.22 2.67
N HIS A 40 -2.40 19.88 1.39
CA HIS A 40 -2.59 20.78 0.24
C HIS A 40 -3.54 20.18 -0.81
N PRO A 41 -4.84 20.01 -0.49
CA PRO A 41 -5.82 19.51 -1.45
C PRO A 41 -5.96 20.45 -2.65
N SER A 42 -6.28 19.87 -3.81
CA SER A 42 -6.44 20.61 -5.06
C SER A 42 -7.73 20.21 -5.78
N ASP A 43 -8.15 21.03 -6.75
CA ASP A 43 -9.37 20.81 -7.53
C ASP A 43 -9.38 19.40 -8.16
N PRO A 44 -10.41 18.56 -7.87
CA PRO A 44 -10.47 17.22 -8.41
C PRO A 44 -10.54 17.21 -9.94
N VAL A 45 -9.76 16.32 -10.55
CA VAL A 45 -9.79 16.03 -11.98
C VAL A 45 -10.55 14.73 -12.26
N VAL A 46 -11.27 14.70 -13.37
CA VAL A 46 -11.90 13.49 -13.90
C VAL A 46 -10.90 12.81 -14.84
N ILE A 47 -10.69 11.50 -14.68
CA ILE A 47 -9.86 10.68 -15.55
C ILE A 47 -10.72 9.53 -16.07
N ASP A 48 -10.79 9.39 -17.39
CA ASP A 48 -11.45 8.26 -18.03
C ASP A 48 -10.53 7.03 -18.01
N GLY A 49 -10.85 6.06 -17.13
CA GLY A 49 -10.20 4.75 -17.06
C GLY A 49 -9.99 4.26 -15.62
N ASP A 50 -9.64 2.98 -15.49
CA ASP A 50 -9.23 2.39 -14.21
C ASP A 50 -7.87 2.96 -13.78
N LEU A 51 -7.90 3.88 -12.82
CA LEU A 51 -6.71 4.47 -12.24
C LEU A 51 -6.11 3.50 -11.23
N ALA A 52 -4.88 3.06 -11.48
CA ALA A 52 -4.16 2.06 -10.70
C ALA A 52 -2.66 2.39 -10.64
N GLU A 53 -1.91 1.73 -9.77
CA GLU A 53 -0.45 1.88 -9.74
C GLU A 53 0.14 1.51 -11.11
N GLY A 54 1.03 2.37 -11.61
CA GLY A 54 1.58 2.24 -12.95
C GLY A 54 0.77 2.89 -14.07
N TYR A 55 -0.42 3.43 -13.79
CA TYR A 55 -1.18 4.21 -14.78
C TYR A 55 -0.43 5.48 -15.22
N VAL A 56 -0.39 5.79 -16.52
CA VAL A 56 0.27 6.99 -17.04
C VAL A 56 -0.73 8.14 -17.17
N VAL A 57 -0.56 9.18 -16.35
CA VAL A 57 -1.46 10.33 -16.27
C VAL A 57 -1.42 11.16 -17.56
N PRO A 58 -2.54 11.28 -18.31
CA PRO A 58 -2.59 12.01 -19.59
C PRO A 58 -2.08 13.44 -19.49
N GLN A 59 -1.42 13.96 -20.54
CA GLN A 59 -0.86 15.31 -20.56
C GLN A 59 -1.90 16.44 -20.41
N SER A 60 -3.18 16.16 -20.68
CA SER A 60 -4.30 17.06 -20.42
C SER A 60 -4.54 17.34 -18.93
N VAL A 61 -4.07 16.46 -18.04
CA VAL A 61 -4.21 16.62 -16.60
C VAL A 61 -3.04 17.45 -16.04
N ALA A 62 -3.35 18.49 -15.29
CA ALA A 62 -2.36 19.32 -14.60
C ALA A 62 -1.86 18.61 -13.33
N VAL A 63 -0.68 18.01 -13.39
CA VAL A 63 0.02 17.45 -12.22
C VAL A 63 0.73 18.58 -11.47
N ARG A 64 0.45 18.74 -10.18
CA ARG A 64 1.08 19.75 -9.32
C ARG A 64 2.37 19.19 -8.71
N PRO A 65 3.51 19.90 -8.70
CA PRO A 65 4.74 19.40 -8.07
C PRO A 65 4.63 19.38 -6.54
N ILE A 66 5.35 18.46 -5.89
CA ILE A 66 5.51 18.43 -4.43
C ILE A 66 6.84 19.13 -4.07
N PRO A 67 6.84 20.26 -3.32
CA PRO A 67 8.05 21.05 -3.07
C PRO A 67 9.20 20.27 -2.42
N GLU A 68 8.90 19.52 -1.36
CA GLU A 68 9.87 18.70 -0.61
C GLU A 68 10.20 17.36 -1.31
N SER A 69 9.72 17.15 -2.53
CA SER A 69 9.84 15.87 -3.25
C SER A 69 9.80 16.09 -4.77
N PRO A 70 10.83 16.73 -5.36
CA PRO A 70 10.80 17.26 -6.73
C PRO A 70 10.72 16.21 -7.85
N GLY A 71 10.95 14.92 -7.55
CA GLY A 71 10.67 13.81 -8.47
C GLY A 71 9.19 13.42 -8.55
N TYR A 72 8.35 13.97 -7.67
CA TYR A 72 6.95 13.63 -7.50
C TYR A 72 6.04 14.84 -7.66
N GLY A 73 4.85 14.57 -8.17
CA GLY A 73 3.74 15.49 -8.23
C GLY A 73 2.46 14.80 -7.79
N TYR A 74 1.37 15.53 -7.74
CA TYR A 74 0.08 15.03 -7.29
C TYR A 74 -1.08 15.59 -8.10
N ILE A 75 -2.17 14.83 -8.06
CA ILE A 75 -3.50 15.19 -8.55
C ILE A 75 -4.53 14.71 -7.53
N TYR A 76 -5.74 15.26 -7.61
CA TYR A 76 -6.88 14.78 -6.84
C TYR A 76 -7.89 14.12 -7.78
N VAL A 77 -8.30 12.88 -7.52
CA VAL A 77 -9.27 12.15 -8.35
C VAL A 77 -10.40 11.67 -7.44
N ASP A 78 -11.63 12.06 -7.72
CA ASP A 78 -12.80 11.89 -6.83
C ASP A 78 -12.55 12.38 -5.38
N GLY A 79 -11.71 13.42 -5.22
CA GLY A 79 -11.32 13.94 -3.90
C GLY A 79 -10.23 13.14 -3.18
N ARG A 80 -9.70 12.06 -3.78
CA ARG A 80 -8.59 11.25 -3.23
C ARG A 80 -7.24 11.76 -3.77
N PRO A 81 -6.19 11.87 -2.94
CA PRO A 81 -4.85 12.20 -3.42
C PRO A 81 -4.25 11.03 -4.20
N VAL A 82 -3.63 11.35 -5.34
CA VAL A 82 -2.86 10.41 -6.17
C VAL A 82 -1.49 11.03 -6.40
N ILE A 83 -0.42 10.29 -6.08
CA ILE A 83 0.96 10.74 -6.27
C ILE A 83 1.52 10.11 -7.54
N VAL A 84 2.20 10.94 -8.32
CA VAL A 84 2.62 10.69 -9.70
C VAL A 84 4.12 10.97 -9.79
N SER A 85 4.91 10.02 -10.29
CA SER A 85 6.31 10.28 -10.66
C SER A 85 6.34 11.25 -11.84
N LEU A 86 7.07 12.36 -11.69
CA LEU A 86 7.21 13.38 -12.74
C LEU A 86 8.16 12.92 -13.87
N GLU A 87 9.00 11.92 -13.62
CA GLU A 87 9.88 11.32 -14.63
C GLU A 87 9.06 10.68 -15.76
N ASN A 88 8.05 9.89 -15.38
CA ASN A 88 7.29 9.02 -16.30
C ASN A 88 5.80 9.42 -16.43
N ARG A 89 5.35 10.45 -15.69
CA ARG A 89 3.93 10.76 -15.41
C ARG A 89 3.13 9.55 -14.90
N GLN A 90 3.81 8.63 -14.22
CA GLN A 90 3.27 7.35 -13.79
C GLN A 90 2.74 7.44 -12.36
N VAL A 91 1.54 6.95 -12.10
CA VAL A 91 1.00 6.84 -10.74
C VAL A 91 1.85 5.86 -9.94
N VAL A 92 2.40 6.34 -8.82
CA VAL A 92 3.30 5.58 -7.92
C VAL A 92 2.69 5.33 -6.56
N TYR A 93 1.62 6.06 -6.21
CA TYR A 93 0.84 5.81 -5.01
C TYR A 93 -0.60 6.29 -5.23
N LEU A 94 -1.55 5.39 -4.95
CA LEU A 94 -2.93 5.73 -4.69
C LEU A 94 -3.15 5.54 -3.18
N SER A 95 -3.98 6.38 -2.57
CA SER A 95 -4.72 5.91 -1.40
C SER A 95 -5.80 4.92 -1.87
N ASP A 96 -5.42 3.63 -2.02
CA ASP A 96 -6.37 2.52 -2.19
C ASP A 96 -7.28 2.32 -0.96
N SER A 97 -6.91 2.94 0.16
CA SER A 97 -7.82 3.27 1.26
C SER A 97 -9.04 4.02 0.69
N GLN A 98 -10.19 3.34 0.62
CA GLN A 98 -11.50 3.92 0.22
C GLN A 98 -11.96 5.10 1.11
N ASP A 99 -11.17 5.39 2.14
CA ASP A 99 -11.52 6.12 3.34
C ASP A 99 -10.58 7.31 3.62
N GLY A 100 -9.79 7.71 2.62
CA GLY A 100 -8.94 8.91 2.66
C GLY A 100 -7.65 8.78 3.47
N PRO A 101 -6.94 9.91 3.69
CA PRO A 101 -5.74 9.94 4.51
C PRO A 101 -6.03 9.66 5.99
N VAL A 102 -5.01 9.16 6.70
CA VAL A 102 -5.07 8.98 8.15
C VAL A 102 -5.17 10.35 8.85
N PRO A 103 -6.20 10.58 9.68
CA PRO A 103 -6.33 11.84 10.40
C PRO A 103 -5.25 12.05 11.47
N GLU A 104 -4.75 13.29 11.61
CA GLU A 104 -3.68 13.64 12.55
C GLU A 104 -4.03 13.36 14.02
N ASP A 105 -5.32 13.43 14.40
CA ASP A 105 -5.78 13.06 15.75
C ASP A 105 -5.55 11.58 16.06
N VAL A 106 -5.61 10.71 15.05
CA VAL A 106 -5.36 9.27 15.18
C VAL A 106 -3.86 9.02 15.34
N ILE A 107 -3.02 9.66 14.51
CA ILE A 107 -1.54 9.55 14.60
C ILE A 107 -1.08 10.04 15.99
N THR A 108 -1.54 11.23 16.39
CA THR A 108 -1.23 11.82 17.70
C THR A 108 -1.69 10.91 18.85
N TYR A 109 -2.86 10.28 18.72
CA TYR A 109 -3.36 9.36 19.74
C TYR A 109 -2.46 8.12 19.89
N VAL A 110 -2.13 7.42 18.79
CA VAL A 110 -1.34 6.19 18.89
C VAL A 110 0.06 6.46 19.44
N GLU A 111 0.70 7.56 19.02
CA GLU A 111 2.03 7.95 19.52
C GLU A 111 2.06 8.29 21.01
N GLN A 112 0.95 8.82 21.56
CA GLN A 112 0.82 9.13 22.99
C GLN A 112 0.38 7.93 23.83
N ASN A 113 -0.08 6.83 23.21
CA ASN A 113 -0.66 5.66 23.87
C ASN A 113 0.03 4.37 23.38
N PRO A 114 1.34 4.19 23.63
CA PRO A 114 2.04 2.98 23.21
C PRO A 114 1.49 1.73 23.90
N VAL A 115 1.48 0.62 23.15
CA VAL A 115 1.08 -0.72 23.62
C VAL A 115 2.24 -1.70 23.51
N ASP A 116 2.07 -2.92 24.04
CA ASP A 116 3.08 -3.97 23.95
C ASP A 116 3.46 -4.26 22.48
N THR A 117 4.76 -4.43 22.23
CA THR A 117 5.30 -4.68 20.90
C THR A 117 5.05 -6.13 20.47
N VAL A 118 4.52 -6.32 19.26
CA VAL A 118 4.29 -7.64 18.67
C VAL A 118 5.52 -8.11 17.90
N ALA A 119 5.85 -9.40 18.03
CA ALA A 119 7.03 -10.00 17.42
C ALA A 119 6.74 -10.46 15.98
N ILE A 120 6.77 -9.53 15.03
CA ILE A 120 6.66 -9.76 13.59
C ILE A 120 7.79 -9.02 12.87
N ASP A 121 8.38 -9.63 11.84
CA ASP A 121 9.68 -9.19 11.29
C ASP A 121 9.68 -7.76 10.76
N GLU A 122 8.70 -7.41 9.92
CA GLU A 122 8.58 -6.08 9.32
C GLU A 122 7.13 -5.82 8.93
N VAL A 123 6.65 -4.59 9.16
CA VAL A 123 5.31 -4.16 8.76
C VAL A 123 5.43 -3.01 7.77
N THR A 124 4.91 -3.23 6.56
CA THR A 124 4.81 -2.21 5.52
C THR A 124 3.35 -1.81 5.28
N THR A 125 3.15 -0.64 4.67
CA THR A 125 1.81 -0.16 4.30
C THR A 125 1.19 -1.12 3.28
N GLY A 126 -0.07 -1.48 3.48
CA GLY A 126 -0.79 -2.47 2.67
C GLY A 126 -0.62 -3.92 3.13
N ALA A 127 0.27 -4.24 4.08
CA ALA A 127 0.34 -5.57 4.69
C ALA A 127 -0.97 -5.92 5.44
N VAL A 128 -1.27 -7.21 5.61
CA VAL A 128 -2.42 -7.67 6.41
C VAL A 128 -1.89 -8.27 7.71
N VAL A 129 -2.35 -7.76 8.85
CA VAL A 129 -1.95 -8.25 10.17
C VAL A 129 -2.63 -9.60 10.45
N PRO A 130 -1.90 -10.67 10.81
CA PRO A 130 -2.47 -11.98 11.12
C PRO A 130 -3.55 -11.94 12.21
N ASP A 131 -4.60 -12.76 12.10
CA ASP A 131 -5.76 -12.74 13.01
C ASP A 131 -5.44 -13.10 14.47
N ASP A 132 -4.32 -13.77 14.73
CA ASP A 132 -3.81 -14.10 16.07
C ASP A 132 -3.17 -12.91 16.81
N ILE A 133 -2.94 -11.79 16.13
CA ILE A 133 -2.43 -10.55 16.72
C ILE A 133 -3.60 -9.69 17.23
N ASP A 134 -3.61 -9.37 18.52
CA ASP A 134 -4.54 -8.41 19.09
C ASP A 134 -4.27 -6.98 18.56
N LEU A 135 -5.31 -6.30 18.10
CA LEU A 135 -5.24 -4.91 17.62
C LEU A 135 -5.76 -3.95 18.70
N ALA A 136 -4.96 -2.96 19.09
CA ALA A 136 -5.39 -1.93 20.03
C ALA A 136 -6.36 -0.94 19.35
N PRO A 137 -7.57 -0.71 19.87
CA PRO A 137 -8.55 0.15 19.20
C PRO A 137 -8.19 1.64 19.33
N VAL A 138 -8.52 2.44 18.31
CA VAL A 138 -8.48 3.91 18.40
C VAL A 138 -9.86 4.43 18.86
N PRO A 139 -10.02 4.96 20.09
CA PRO A 139 -11.34 5.28 20.64
C PRO A 139 -12.08 6.41 19.91
N SER A 140 -11.35 7.41 19.38
CA SER A 140 -11.94 8.50 18.61
C SER A 140 -12.45 8.06 17.24
N GLN A 141 -11.81 7.05 16.64
CA GLN A 141 -12.11 6.56 15.30
C GLN A 141 -12.07 5.03 15.23
N PRO A 142 -13.14 4.31 15.65
CA PRO A 142 -13.19 2.85 15.72
C PRO A 142 -13.03 2.08 14.39
N ARG A 143 -12.89 2.81 13.27
CA ARG A 143 -12.46 2.27 11.97
C ARG A 143 -10.97 1.90 11.97
N TYR A 144 -10.17 2.51 12.84
CA TYR A 144 -8.75 2.25 12.99
C TYR A 144 -8.46 1.50 14.29
N ALA A 145 -7.44 0.66 14.21
CA ALA A 145 -6.76 0.04 15.33
C ALA A 145 -5.24 0.15 15.07
N TYR A 146 -4.40 -0.22 16.03
CA TYR A 146 -2.96 -0.12 15.91
C TYR A 146 -2.25 -1.26 16.62
N ILE A 147 -1.00 -1.48 16.22
CA ILE A 147 -0.04 -2.37 16.86
C ILE A 147 1.29 -1.63 17.00
N TYR A 148 2.17 -2.13 17.85
CA TYR A 148 3.56 -1.67 17.92
C TYR A 148 4.50 -2.75 17.40
N VAL A 149 5.42 -2.41 16.51
CA VAL A 149 6.43 -3.32 15.93
C VAL A 149 7.79 -2.65 16.13
N ASP A 150 8.73 -3.34 16.76
CA ASP A 150 10.04 -2.81 17.19
C ASP A 150 9.99 -1.44 17.90
N GLY A 151 8.90 -1.16 18.62
CA GLY A 151 8.66 0.11 19.32
C GLY A 151 8.08 1.24 18.46
N ALA A 152 7.84 1.03 17.18
CA ALA A 152 7.16 1.97 16.28
C ALA A 152 5.66 1.62 16.12
N PRO A 153 4.74 2.61 16.06
CA PRO A 153 3.33 2.36 15.79
C PRO A 153 3.09 2.02 14.31
N ALA A 154 2.27 1.01 14.07
CA ALA A 154 1.65 0.74 12.78
C ALA A 154 0.12 0.85 12.92
N LEU A 155 -0.49 1.69 12.11
CA LEU A 155 -1.94 1.89 12.08
C LEU A 155 -2.58 0.91 11.09
N VAL A 156 -3.69 0.32 11.49
CA VAL A 156 -4.39 -0.78 10.84
C VAL A 156 -5.86 -0.40 10.65
N ASP A 157 -6.42 -0.66 9.48
CA ASP A 157 -7.87 -0.65 9.29
C ASP A 157 -8.50 -1.84 10.04
N ALA A 158 -9.38 -1.54 10.99
CA ALA A 158 -9.91 -2.54 11.93
C ALA A 158 -10.87 -3.55 11.28
N ARG A 159 -11.35 -3.30 10.05
CA ARG A 159 -12.26 -4.20 9.32
C ARG A 159 -11.52 -5.19 8.43
N THR A 160 -10.46 -4.73 7.79
CA THR A 160 -9.69 -5.48 6.79
C THR A 160 -8.37 -6.02 7.35
N ARG A 161 -8.00 -5.62 8.57
CA ARG A 161 -6.70 -5.86 9.21
C ARG A 161 -5.52 -5.36 8.36
N ARG A 162 -5.76 -4.45 7.40
CA ARG A 162 -4.74 -3.92 6.51
C ARG A 162 -4.03 -2.73 7.14
N VAL A 163 -2.71 -2.74 7.12
CA VAL A 163 -1.87 -1.63 7.56
C VAL A 163 -2.05 -0.45 6.62
N VAL A 164 -2.39 0.71 7.15
CA VAL A 164 -2.69 1.94 6.40
C VAL A 164 -1.64 3.04 6.60
N TRP A 165 -0.83 2.93 7.64
CA TRP A 165 0.28 3.84 7.95
C TRP A 165 1.28 3.15 8.89
N VAL A 166 2.55 3.50 8.74
CA VAL A 166 3.68 3.06 9.57
C VAL A 166 4.60 4.26 9.81
N ARG A 167 5.34 4.27 10.92
CA ARG A 167 6.30 5.35 11.25
C ARG A 167 7.73 5.01 10.87
#